data_AF-A0A1B6I606-F1
#
_entry.id   AF-A0A1B6I606-F1
#
_cell.length_a   1.000
_cell.length_b   1.000
_cell.length_c   1.000
_cell.angle_alpha   90.00
_cell.angle_beta   90.00
_cell.angle_gamma   90.00
#
_symmetry.space_group_name_H-M   'P 1'
#
loop_
_entity.id
_entity.type
_entity.pdbx_description
1 polymer ?
#
loop_
_entity_poly.entity_id
_entity_poly.type
_entity_poly.pdbx_seq_one_letter_code
_entity_poly.pdbx_strand_id
1 'polypeptide(L)'
;STYLKIIHELLILRLHPIELDIFQAETFDIVSDTIHNVFTKQVSKIVRLCNANKIICPFSDSELPYSDNNQTNNNQFVLNLSNKSMTDCELNLLSKGLNFSISNGHFSCVDIVMPTDSAANLLPPEQQDYYRALIRQTMEKSNRPKSNLTFTEISALKSLRNDESIVILPADKGKVTVILDKEEYDSKINKLVNCDEYTSINKDPTVKIEKIIKQTLKNHENELGKPLIVKLSPQYSKPPHLYGLPKIHKDFIPLRPIVSSIDSPVSK
;
A
#
# COMPACT_ATOMS: atom_id res chain seq x y z
N SER A 1 8.36 -43.88 6.92
CA SER A 1 7.56 -44.11 5.70
C SER A 1 6.34 -45.00 5.97
N THR A 2 6.48 -46.12 6.67
CA THR A 2 5.38 -47.08 6.97
C THR A 2 4.26 -46.50 7.86
N TYR A 3 4.60 -45.69 8.86
CA TYR A 3 3.63 -45.10 9.80
C TYR A 3 2.73 -44.02 9.16
N LEU A 4 3.30 -43.16 8.29
CA LEU A 4 2.53 -42.16 7.54
C LEU A 4 1.54 -42.80 6.58
N LYS A 5 1.91 -43.92 5.94
CA LYS A 5 1.01 -44.65 5.04
C LYS A 5 -0.20 -45.21 5.78
N ILE A 6 0.02 -45.80 6.97
CA ILE A 6 -1.07 -46.34 7.81
C ILE A 6 -2.01 -45.23 8.26
N ILE A 7 -1.47 -44.07 8.69
CA ILE A 7 -2.29 -42.92 9.07
C ILE A 7 -3.10 -42.39 7.88
N HIS A 8 -2.47 -42.29 6.71
CA HIS A 8 -3.15 -41.80 5.51
C HIS A 8 -4.31 -42.72 5.08
N GLU A 9 -4.12 -44.04 5.11
CA GLU A 9 -5.19 -45.00 4.84
C GLU A 9 -6.35 -44.89 5.85
N LEU A 10 -6.05 -44.73 7.14
CA LEU A 10 -7.08 -44.55 8.17
C LEU A 10 -7.85 -43.24 8.01
N LEU A 11 -7.20 -42.17 7.54
CA LEU A 11 -7.81 -40.87 7.29
C LEU A 11 -8.74 -40.91 6.06
N ILE A 12 -8.32 -41.59 4.98
CA ILE A 12 -9.16 -41.81 3.78
C ILE A 12 -10.46 -42.53 4.13
N LEU A 13 -10.41 -43.51 5.04
CA LEU A 13 -11.57 -44.30 5.44
C LEU A 13 -12.54 -43.57 6.38
N ARG A 14 -12.10 -42.49 7.04
CA ARG A 14 -12.86 -41.79 8.09
C ARG A 14 -13.34 -40.39 7.71
N LEU A 15 -12.69 -39.72 6.77
CA LEU A 15 -12.99 -38.33 6.40
C LEU A 15 -13.75 -38.26 5.08
N HIS A 16 -14.60 -37.25 4.95
CA HIS A 16 -15.24 -36.94 3.67
C HIS A 16 -14.19 -36.41 2.67
N PRO A 17 -14.31 -36.68 1.35
CA PRO A 17 -13.29 -36.27 0.36
C PRO A 17 -12.89 -34.79 0.43
N ILE A 18 -13.84 -33.89 0.67
CA ILE A 18 -13.57 -32.44 0.80
C ILE A 18 -12.72 -32.11 2.03
N GLU A 19 -12.96 -32.80 3.15
CA GLU A 19 -12.18 -32.62 4.39
C GLU A 19 -10.77 -33.17 4.22
N LEU A 20 -10.63 -34.26 3.46
CA LEU A 20 -9.34 -34.84 3.13
C LEU A 20 -8.51 -33.90 2.23
N ASP A 21 -9.13 -33.25 1.24
CA ASP A 21 -8.45 -32.29 0.36
C ASP A 21 -7.94 -31.06 1.13
N ILE A 22 -8.75 -30.51 2.04
CA ILE A 22 -8.35 -29.39 2.90
C ILE A 22 -7.19 -29.81 3.81
N PHE A 23 -7.30 -30.98 4.44
CA PHE A 23 -6.25 -31.51 5.32
C PHE A 23 -4.95 -31.80 4.54
N GLN A 24 -5.04 -32.33 3.32
CA GLN A 24 -3.87 -32.54 2.47
C GLN A 24 -3.19 -31.23 2.07
N ALA A 25 -3.96 -30.18 1.74
CA ALA A 25 -3.40 -28.86 1.42
C ALA A 25 -2.65 -28.25 2.62
N GLU A 26 -3.30 -28.21 3.80
CA GLU A 26 -2.67 -27.66 5.01
C GLU A 26 -1.44 -28.46 5.44
N THR A 27 -1.51 -29.79 5.38
CA THR A 27 -0.36 -30.64 5.73
C THR A 27 0.77 -30.51 4.72
N PHE A 28 0.49 -30.33 3.43
CA PHE A 28 1.49 -30.09 2.42
C PHE A 28 2.24 -28.77 2.68
N ASP A 29 1.52 -27.70 2.98
CA ASP A 29 2.12 -26.39 3.27
C ASP A 29 3.02 -26.45 4.51
N ILE A 30 2.55 -27.06 5.60
CA ILE A 30 3.34 -27.21 6.84
C ILE A 30 4.60 -28.06 6.60
N VAL A 31 4.47 -29.16 5.86
CA VAL A 31 5.61 -30.04 5.56
C VAL A 31 6.61 -29.33 4.64
N SER A 32 6.13 -28.62 3.62
CA SER A 32 6.94 -27.81 2.71
C SER A 32 7.74 -26.75 3.48
N ASP A 33 7.08 -25.99 4.34
CA ASP A 33 7.72 -24.96 5.18
C ASP A 33 8.74 -25.57 6.14
N THR A 34 8.43 -26.72 6.74
CA THR A 34 9.35 -27.39 7.67
C THR A 34 10.60 -27.90 6.94
N ILE A 35 10.42 -28.54 5.77
CA ILE A 35 11.53 -29.02 4.94
C ILE A 35 12.39 -27.83 4.49
N HIS A 36 11.75 -26.76 4.02
CA HIS A 36 12.43 -25.56 3.57
C HIS A 36 13.27 -24.94 4.71
N ASN A 37 12.70 -24.79 5.90
CA ASN A 37 13.40 -24.27 7.08
C ASN A 37 14.60 -25.13 7.51
N VAL A 38 14.44 -26.45 7.50
CA VAL A 38 15.54 -27.38 7.84
C VAL A 38 16.66 -27.29 6.80
N PHE A 39 16.30 -27.27 5.52
CA PHE A 39 17.25 -27.14 4.41
C PHE A 39 18.03 -25.82 4.53
N THR A 40 17.36 -24.68 4.67
CA THR A 40 17.99 -23.36 4.78
C THR A 40 18.93 -23.27 6.00
N LYS A 41 18.56 -23.86 7.14
CA LYS A 41 19.45 -23.94 8.32
C LYS A 41 20.69 -24.79 8.07
N GLN A 42 20.54 -25.93 7.40
CA GLN A 42 21.66 -26.81 7.07
C GLN A 42 22.63 -26.16 6.08
N VAL A 43 22.11 -25.53 5.02
CA VAL A 43 22.95 -24.81 4.06
C VAL A 43 23.68 -23.66 4.72
N SER A 44 23.00 -22.86 5.56
CA SER A 44 23.63 -21.77 6.33
C SER A 44 24.78 -22.27 7.21
N LYS A 45 24.63 -23.45 7.83
CA LYS A 45 25.68 -24.06 8.64
C LYS A 45 26.87 -24.52 7.78
N ILE A 46 26.60 -25.11 6.62
CA ILE A 46 27.63 -25.54 5.67
C ILE A 46 28.43 -24.35 5.15
N VAL A 47 27.76 -23.26 4.74
CA VAL A 47 28.42 -22.03 4.28
C VAL A 47 29.33 -21.44 5.35
N ARG A 48 28.88 -21.38 6.62
CA ARG A 48 29.71 -20.92 7.74
C ARG A 48 30.96 -21.79 7.94
N LEU A 49 30.83 -23.10 7.83
CA LEU A 49 31.94 -24.04 7.98
C LEU A 49 32.93 -23.96 6.80
N CYS A 50 32.43 -23.82 5.57
CA CYS A 50 33.27 -23.58 4.39
C CYS A 50 34.10 -22.30 4.54
N ASN A 51 33.46 -21.20 4.95
CA ASN A 51 34.10 -19.91 5.12
C ASN A 51 35.15 -19.93 6.24
N ALA A 52 34.85 -20.59 7.37
CA ALA A 52 35.80 -20.75 8.47
C ALA A 52 37.06 -21.55 8.07
N ASN A 53 36.89 -22.54 7.19
CA ASN A 53 37.98 -23.42 6.76
C ASN A 53 38.62 -23.05 5.42
N LYS A 54 38.21 -21.92 4.80
CA LYS A 54 38.63 -21.47 3.46
C LYS A 54 38.48 -22.53 2.36
N ILE A 55 37.42 -23.35 2.44
CA ILE A 55 37.10 -24.39 1.45
C ILE A 55 36.11 -23.81 0.44
N ILE A 56 36.31 -24.12 -0.84
CA ILE A 56 35.38 -23.76 -1.92
C ILE A 56 34.05 -24.48 -1.63
N CYS A 57 33.00 -23.69 -1.37
CA CYS A 57 31.69 -24.23 -1.05
C CYS A 57 30.94 -24.55 -2.35
N PRO A 58 30.37 -25.76 -2.52
CA PRO A 58 29.69 -26.16 -3.76
C PRO A 58 28.31 -25.50 -3.92
N PHE A 59 27.80 -24.82 -2.89
CA PHE A 59 26.56 -24.05 -2.93
C PHE A 59 26.90 -22.59 -3.25
N SER A 60 26.46 -22.11 -4.42
CA SER A 60 26.52 -20.70 -4.78
C SER A 60 25.36 -19.93 -4.12
N ASP A 61 25.58 -18.65 -3.79
CA ASP A 61 24.57 -17.78 -3.14
C ASP A 61 23.24 -17.67 -3.92
N SER A 62 23.17 -18.17 -5.16
CA SER A 62 21.98 -18.20 -6.01
C SER A 62 21.03 -19.40 -5.79
N GLU A 63 21.38 -20.41 -4.99
CA GLU A 63 20.50 -21.58 -4.72
C GLU A 63 19.91 -21.63 -3.29
N LEU A 64 20.08 -20.57 -2.51
CA LEU A 64 19.38 -20.38 -1.23
C LEU A 64 17.98 -19.78 -1.50
N PRO A 65 16.87 -20.44 -1.13
CA PRO A 65 15.58 -19.77 -1.19
C PRO A 65 15.49 -18.86 0.05
N TYR A 66 15.51 -17.56 -0.22
CA TYR A 66 15.30 -16.43 0.70
C TYR A 66 16.09 -16.49 2.01
N SER A 67 17.34 -16.04 1.94
CA SER A 67 17.96 -15.30 3.03
C SER A 67 17.85 -13.80 2.73
N ASP A 68 17.23 -13.04 3.65
CA ASP A 68 17.28 -11.57 3.77
C ASP A 68 18.74 -11.09 3.94
N ASN A 69 19.53 -11.23 2.89
CA ASN A 69 20.79 -10.54 2.71
C ASN A 69 20.54 -9.41 1.71
N ASN A 70 19.99 -8.31 2.22
CA ASN A 70 20.06 -7.02 1.54
C ASN A 70 21.52 -6.54 1.50
N GLN A 71 22.32 -7.16 0.66
CA GLN A 71 23.07 -6.40 -0.34
C GLN A 71 22.18 -6.35 -1.58
N THR A 72 21.05 -5.68 -1.44
CA THR A 72 20.23 -5.30 -2.60
C THR A 72 21.07 -4.36 -3.44
N ASN A 73 21.21 -4.69 -4.72
CA ASN A 73 21.31 -3.65 -5.73
C ASN A 73 20.09 -2.74 -5.51
N ASN A 74 20.26 -1.65 -4.77
CA ASN A 74 19.18 -0.72 -4.37
C ASN A 74 18.47 -0.08 -5.57
N ASN A 75 18.96 -0.33 -6.79
CA ASN A 75 18.41 0.13 -8.06
C ASN A 75 17.26 -0.75 -8.61
N GLN A 76 16.88 -1.87 -7.99
CA GLN A 76 15.82 -2.71 -8.57
C GLN A 76 14.41 -2.11 -8.43
N PHE A 77 14.16 -1.31 -7.39
CA PHE A 77 12.82 -0.76 -7.09
C PHE A 77 12.70 0.74 -7.33
N VAL A 78 13.78 1.43 -7.72
CA VAL A 78 13.77 2.85 -8.05
C VAL A 78 14.40 3.05 -9.42
N LEU A 79 13.65 3.68 -10.32
CA LEU A 79 14.12 4.03 -11.65
C LEU A 79 14.17 5.56 -11.76
N ASN A 80 15.39 6.10 -11.76
CA ASN A 80 15.59 7.52 -12.02
C ASN A 80 15.72 7.77 -13.52
N LEU A 81 14.74 8.47 -14.08
CA LEU A 81 14.71 8.93 -15.47
C LEU A 81 14.88 10.45 -15.58
N SER A 82 14.94 11.14 -14.45
CA SER A 82 15.22 12.58 -14.39
C SER A 82 16.69 12.87 -14.68
N ASN A 83 16.98 14.11 -15.10
CA ASN A 83 18.35 14.57 -15.27
C ASN A 83 19.07 14.84 -13.93
N LYS A 84 18.37 14.75 -12.80
CA LYS A 84 18.90 15.03 -11.48
C LYS A 84 19.63 13.82 -10.89
N SER A 85 20.82 14.07 -10.34
CA SER A 85 21.53 13.09 -9.51
C SER A 85 20.89 12.97 -8.13
N MET A 86 20.50 11.76 -7.75
CA MET A 86 19.93 11.45 -6.45
C MET A 86 21.01 10.99 -5.49
N THR A 87 20.88 11.33 -4.21
CA THR A 87 21.78 10.81 -3.17
C THR A 87 21.42 9.37 -2.80
N ASP A 88 22.39 8.61 -2.30
CA ASP A 88 22.14 7.22 -1.85
C ASP A 88 21.08 7.14 -0.75
N CYS A 89 21.02 8.16 0.13
CA CYS A 89 19.98 8.27 1.15
C CYS A 89 18.59 8.41 0.55
N GLU A 90 18.44 9.22 -0.50
CA GLU A 90 17.15 9.41 -1.18
C GLU A 90 16.75 8.15 -1.96
N LEU A 91 17.69 7.49 -2.64
CA LEU A 91 17.42 6.23 -3.34
C LEU A 91 17.02 5.12 -2.37
N ASN A 92 17.71 4.99 -1.23
CA ASN A 92 17.37 4.02 -0.19
C ASN A 92 16.02 4.31 0.48
N LEU A 93 15.65 5.59 0.59
CA LEU A 93 14.33 5.97 1.09
C LEU A 93 13.23 5.58 0.08
N LEU A 94 13.44 5.90 -1.20
CA LEU A 94 12.48 5.61 -2.26
C LEU A 94 12.36 4.11 -2.58
N SER A 95 13.42 3.33 -2.31
CA SER A 95 13.42 1.88 -2.48
C SER A 95 12.54 1.16 -1.46
N LYS A 96 12.21 1.78 -0.33
CA LYS A 96 11.16 1.29 0.59
C LYS A 96 9.76 1.27 -0.05
N GLY A 97 9.58 2.04 -1.12
CA GLY A 97 8.36 2.12 -1.90
C GLY A 97 7.36 3.15 -1.38
N LEU A 98 6.47 3.60 -2.26
CA LEU A 98 5.47 4.63 -1.95
C LEU A 98 4.36 4.16 -0.99
N ASN A 99 4.20 2.84 -0.82
CA ASN A 99 3.27 2.24 0.14
C ASN A 99 3.93 1.99 1.51
N PHE A 100 5.15 2.49 1.74
CA PHE A 100 5.81 2.34 3.02
C PHE A 100 5.08 3.14 4.10
N SER A 101 4.53 2.44 5.09
CA SER A 101 3.82 3.07 6.21
C SER A 101 4.82 3.71 7.16
N ILE A 102 4.86 5.04 7.20
CA ILE A 102 5.64 5.80 8.18
C ILE A 102 4.92 5.73 9.53
N SER A 103 5.64 5.39 10.59
CA SER A 103 5.10 5.43 11.94
C SER A 103 4.86 6.89 12.34
N ASN A 104 3.60 7.31 12.39
CA ASN A 104 3.24 8.61 12.91
C ASN A 104 3.41 8.62 14.44
N GLY A 105 4.45 9.32 14.91
CA GLY A 105 4.64 9.58 16.34
C GLY A 105 3.68 10.64 16.91
N HIS A 106 2.85 11.25 16.04
CA HIS A 106 1.88 12.27 16.40
C HIS A 106 0.46 11.70 16.27
N PHE A 107 -0.23 11.55 17.40
CA PHE A 107 -1.66 11.24 17.43
C PHE A 107 -2.45 12.52 17.20
N SER A 108 -3.36 12.53 16.22
CA SER A 108 -4.39 13.57 16.13
C SER A 108 -5.39 13.32 17.26
N CYS A 109 -5.51 14.27 18.18
CA CYS A 109 -6.52 14.18 19.24
C CYS A 109 -7.92 14.02 18.66
N VAL A 110 -8.20 14.66 17.52
CA VAL A 110 -9.51 14.61 16.84
C VAL A 110 -9.83 13.18 16.41
N ASP A 111 -8.85 12.47 15.85
CA ASP A 111 -9.02 11.10 15.32
C ASP A 111 -9.34 10.08 16.41
N ILE A 112 -9.02 10.39 17.67
CA ILE A 112 -9.31 9.54 18.82
C ILE A 112 -10.57 10.02 19.54
N VAL A 113 -10.71 11.32 19.77
CA VAL A 113 -11.82 11.91 20.52
C VAL A 113 -13.14 11.73 19.77
N MET A 114 -13.18 11.97 18.45
CA MET A 114 -14.45 11.88 17.71
C MET A 114 -15.05 10.46 17.70
N PRO A 115 -14.28 9.39 17.41
CA PRO A 115 -14.82 8.04 17.51
C PRO A 115 -15.13 7.65 18.95
N THR A 116 -14.31 8.08 19.91
CA THR A 116 -14.53 7.80 21.33
C THR A 116 -15.84 8.40 21.83
N ASP A 117 -16.11 9.67 21.52
CA ASP A 117 -17.37 10.31 21.91
C ASP A 117 -18.56 9.71 21.20
N SER A 118 -18.41 9.38 19.91
CA SER A 118 -19.46 8.70 19.15
C SER A 118 -19.80 7.34 19.76
N ALA A 119 -18.80 6.56 20.16
CA ALA A 119 -18.97 5.28 20.83
C ALA A 119 -19.53 5.44 22.25
N ALA A 120 -19.08 6.44 23.01
CA ALA A 120 -19.58 6.75 24.33
C ALA A 120 -21.08 7.07 24.30
N ASN A 121 -21.55 7.79 23.28
CA ASN A 121 -22.97 8.12 23.11
C ASN A 121 -23.87 6.91 22.85
N LEU A 122 -23.31 5.74 22.50
CA LEU A 122 -24.05 4.48 22.39
C LEU A 122 -24.22 3.77 23.74
N LEU A 123 -23.50 4.20 24.77
CA LEU A 123 -23.55 3.63 26.12
C LEU A 123 -24.55 4.39 27.01
N PRO A 124 -25.06 3.75 28.08
CA PRO A 124 -25.90 4.42 29.07
C PRO A 124 -25.20 5.66 29.67
N PRO A 125 -25.93 6.76 29.96
CA PRO A 125 -25.36 8.04 30.39
C PRO A 125 -24.45 7.90 31.61
N GLU A 126 -24.78 6.99 32.53
CA GLU A 126 -24.00 6.70 33.73
C GLU A 126 -22.60 6.13 33.47
N GLN A 127 -22.38 5.50 32.30
CA GLN A 127 -21.12 4.83 31.93
C GLN A 127 -20.25 5.66 30.98
N GLN A 128 -20.79 6.73 30.39
CA GLN A 128 -20.10 7.51 29.36
C GLN A 128 -18.83 8.18 29.90
N ASP A 129 -18.93 8.83 31.06
CA ASP A 129 -17.78 9.51 31.67
C ASP A 129 -16.72 8.54 32.16
N TYR A 130 -17.15 7.38 32.66
CA TYR A 130 -16.24 6.29 33.02
C TYR A 130 -15.47 5.77 31.80
N TYR A 131 -16.16 5.55 30.67
CA TYR A 131 -15.55 5.11 29.42
C TYR A 131 -14.54 6.15 28.87
N ARG A 132 -14.92 7.44 28.87
CA ARG A 132 -14.01 8.54 28.50
C ARG A 132 -12.76 8.58 29.39
N ALA A 133 -12.94 8.43 30.70
CA ALA A 133 -11.83 8.40 31.66
C ALA A 133 -10.91 7.19 31.45
N LEU A 134 -11.47 6.01 31.15
CA LEU A 134 -10.72 4.80 30.89
C LEU A 134 -9.87 4.90 29.61
N ILE A 135 -10.43 5.46 28.54
CA ILE A 135 -9.70 5.69 27.29
C ILE A 135 -8.56 6.68 27.52
N ARG A 136 -8.83 7.78 28.23
CA ARG A 136 -7.78 8.74 28.60
C ARG A 136 -6.65 8.06 29.37
N GLN A 137 -6.97 7.28 30.39
CA GLN A 137 -5.96 6.59 31.20
C GLN A 137 -5.16 5.56 30.38
N THR A 138 -5.82 4.83 29.48
CA THR A 138 -5.16 3.88 28.59
C THR A 138 -4.21 4.59 27.62
N MET A 139 -4.64 5.73 27.07
CA MET A 139 -3.81 6.57 26.19
C MET A 139 -2.59 7.14 26.91
N GLU A 140 -2.76 7.64 28.13
CA GLU A 140 -1.66 8.16 28.97
C GLU A 140 -0.62 7.08 29.30
N LYS A 141 -1.06 5.82 29.45
CA LYS A 141 -0.18 4.67 29.71
C LYS A 141 0.41 4.06 28.43
N SER A 142 -0.14 4.37 27.26
CA SER A 142 0.30 3.78 26.00
C SER A 142 1.64 4.38 25.54
N ASN A 143 2.56 3.51 25.10
CA ASN A 143 3.82 3.96 24.53
C ASN A 143 3.60 4.42 23.09
N ARG A 144 4.21 5.56 22.73
CA ARG A 144 4.20 6.03 21.33
C ARG A 144 4.99 5.05 20.45
N PRO A 145 4.52 4.78 19.21
CA PRO A 145 5.30 3.99 18.28
C PRO A 145 6.64 4.68 18.02
N LYS A 146 7.71 3.89 18.03
CA LYS A 146 9.05 4.40 17.67
C LYS A 146 9.05 4.77 16.18
N SER A 147 9.75 5.85 15.84
CA SER A 147 9.98 6.23 14.45
C SER A 147 10.65 5.08 13.70
N ASN A 148 10.07 4.67 12.58
CA ASN A 148 10.66 3.70 11.65
C ASN A 148 11.52 4.37 10.56
N LEU A 149 11.73 5.68 10.66
CA LEU A 149 12.65 6.45 9.83
C LEU A 149 13.78 7.04 10.67
N THR A 150 14.97 7.05 10.08
CA THR A 150 16.16 7.72 10.62
C THR A 150 16.12 9.23 10.37
N PHE A 151 16.93 10.00 11.08
CA PHE A 151 17.00 11.45 10.90
C PHE A 151 17.42 11.84 9.47
N THR A 152 18.36 11.10 8.88
CA THR A 152 18.83 11.32 7.51
C THR A 152 17.74 11.05 6.48
N GLU A 153 16.95 10.00 6.66
CA GLU A 153 15.78 9.70 5.81
C GLU A 153 14.68 10.75 5.93
N ILE A 154 14.41 11.27 7.13
CA ILE A 154 13.45 12.36 7.32
C ILE A 154 13.94 13.63 6.61
N SER A 155 15.24 13.92 6.68
CA SER A 155 15.85 15.05 5.97
C SER A 155 15.74 14.87 4.45
N ALA A 156 16.04 13.67 3.94
CA ALA A 156 15.88 13.33 2.53
C ALA A 156 14.41 13.45 2.07
N LEU A 157 13.44 12.96 2.85
CA LEU A 157 12.02 13.10 2.56
C LEU A 157 11.60 14.58 2.43
N LYS A 158 12.10 15.44 3.33
CA LYS A 158 11.84 16.90 3.28
C LYS A 158 12.49 17.54 2.06
N SER A 159 13.73 17.15 1.72
CA SER A 159 14.43 17.59 0.52
C SER A 159 13.60 17.26 -0.74
N LEU A 160 13.20 15.99 -0.89
CA LEU A 160 12.40 15.52 -2.01
C LEU A 160 11.03 16.19 -2.09
N ARG A 161 10.38 16.44 -0.95
CA ARG A 161 9.08 17.12 -0.91
C ARG A 161 9.16 18.57 -1.36
N ASN A 162 10.25 19.26 -1.05
CA ASN A 162 10.44 20.67 -1.40
C ASN A 162 10.99 20.85 -2.81
N ASP A 163 11.39 19.77 -3.47
CA ASP A 163 11.89 19.80 -4.82
C ASP A 163 10.75 19.79 -5.83
N GLU A 164 10.50 20.94 -6.44
CA GLU A 164 9.48 21.08 -7.48
C GLU A 164 9.98 20.72 -8.88
N SER A 165 11.26 20.39 -9.07
CA SER A 165 11.83 20.06 -10.38
C SER A 165 11.56 18.62 -10.83
N ILE A 166 11.27 17.73 -9.88
CA ILE A 166 11.05 16.30 -10.13
C ILE A 166 9.63 15.88 -9.76
N VAL A 167 9.17 14.79 -10.35
CA VAL A 167 7.91 14.13 -10.03
C VAL A 167 8.20 12.67 -9.70
N ILE A 168 7.74 12.22 -8.54
CA ILE A 168 7.96 10.86 -8.03
C ILE A 168 6.61 10.11 -8.08
N LEU A 169 6.55 9.05 -8.88
CA LEU A 169 5.31 8.32 -9.17
C LEU A 169 5.53 6.81 -9.09
N PRO A 170 4.49 6.03 -8.78
CA PRO A 170 4.57 4.58 -8.97
C PRO A 170 4.56 4.27 -10.47
N ALA A 171 5.30 3.25 -10.88
CA ALA A 171 5.18 2.66 -12.21
C ALA A 171 3.77 2.07 -12.39
N ASP A 172 3.27 2.07 -13.62
CA ASP A 172 1.92 1.55 -13.87
C ASP A 172 1.83 0.01 -13.72
N LYS A 173 2.97 -0.67 -13.88
CA LYS A 173 3.16 -2.09 -13.60
C LYS A 173 4.39 -2.29 -12.72
N GLY A 174 4.26 -3.20 -11.76
CA GLY A 174 5.32 -3.51 -10.80
C GLY A 174 5.32 -2.57 -9.59
N LYS A 175 6.15 -2.89 -8.59
CA LYS A 175 6.36 -2.08 -7.38
C LYS A 175 7.60 -1.20 -7.52
N VAL A 176 7.69 -0.44 -8.61
CA VAL A 176 8.83 0.43 -8.91
C VAL A 176 8.43 1.88 -8.71
N THR A 177 9.27 2.64 -8.01
CA THR A 177 9.17 4.10 -7.89
C THR A 177 9.94 4.73 -9.06
N VAL A 178 9.28 5.58 -9.83
CA VAL A 178 9.86 6.26 -10.99
C VAL A 178 10.02 7.74 -10.68
N ILE A 179 11.18 8.29 -11.03
CA ILE A 179 11.50 9.71 -10.89
C ILE A 179 11.62 10.30 -12.28
N LEU A 180 10.86 11.35 -12.56
CA LEU A 180 10.86 12.06 -13.84
C LEU A 180 11.13 13.55 -13.61
N ASP A 181 11.68 14.23 -14.62
CA ASP A 181 11.66 15.69 -14.64
C ASP A 181 10.20 16.17 -14.78
N LYS A 182 9.84 17.21 -14.02
CA LYS A 182 8.48 17.77 -14.04
C LYS A 182 8.09 18.29 -15.42
N GLU A 183 9.02 18.95 -16.10
CA GLU A 183 8.79 19.46 -17.45
C GLU A 183 8.49 18.33 -18.45
N GLU A 184 9.20 17.21 -18.36
CA GLU A 184 8.96 16.04 -19.22
C GLU A 184 7.59 15.41 -18.91
N TYR A 185 7.27 15.26 -17.63
CA TYR A 185 5.99 14.73 -17.19
C TYR A 185 4.82 15.62 -17.67
N ASP A 186 4.91 16.93 -17.46
CA ASP A 186 3.90 17.89 -17.89
C ASP A 186 3.76 17.91 -19.41
N SER A 187 4.87 17.82 -20.16
CA SER A 187 4.84 17.67 -21.62
C SER A 187 4.10 16.41 -22.07
N LYS A 188 4.35 15.27 -21.42
CA LYS A 188 3.67 14.00 -21.69
C LYS A 188 2.18 14.07 -21.35
N ILE A 189 1.79 14.69 -20.24
CA ILE A 189 0.39 14.90 -19.88
C ILE A 189 -0.30 15.83 -20.88
N ASN A 190 0.33 16.96 -21.24
CA ASN A 190 -0.22 17.90 -22.21
C ASN A 190 -0.45 17.23 -23.58
N LYS A 191 0.47 16.37 -24.02
CA LYS A 191 0.27 15.57 -25.24
C LYS A 191 -0.91 14.60 -25.14
N LEU A 192 -1.18 14.04 -23.95
CA LEU A 192 -2.33 13.16 -23.73
C LEU A 192 -3.66 13.90 -23.75
N VAL A 193 -3.72 15.14 -23.24
CA VAL A 193 -4.98 15.92 -23.19
C VAL A 193 -5.25 16.75 -24.44
N ASN A 194 -4.23 17.04 -25.25
CA ASN A 194 -4.38 17.81 -26.49
C ASN A 194 -4.64 16.92 -27.73
N CYS A 195 -5.24 15.75 -27.54
CA CYS A 195 -5.72 14.92 -28.65
C CYS A 195 -7.18 15.26 -29.01
N ASP A 196 -7.63 14.78 -30.17
CA ASP A 196 -8.98 15.03 -30.70
C ASP A 196 -10.11 14.45 -29.82
N GLU A 197 -9.76 13.59 -28.86
CA GLU A 197 -10.72 12.92 -27.97
C GLU A 197 -11.15 13.80 -26.78
N TYR A 198 -10.40 14.88 -26.46
CA TYR A 198 -10.70 15.78 -25.36
C TYR A 198 -11.05 17.18 -25.86
N THR A 199 -12.05 17.79 -25.22
CA THR A 199 -12.46 19.17 -25.50
C THR A 199 -12.33 20.04 -24.26
N SER A 200 -11.65 21.18 -24.40
CA SER A 200 -11.52 22.15 -23.31
C SER A 200 -12.89 22.71 -22.91
N ILE A 201 -13.10 22.83 -21.59
CA ILE A 201 -14.29 23.45 -21.00
C ILE A 201 -13.91 24.77 -20.36
N ASN A 202 -14.74 25.80 -20.54
CA ASN A 202 -14.43 27.16 -20.08
C ASN A 202 -14.65 27.38 -18.57
N LYS A 203 -15.35 26.47 -17.90
CA LYS A 203 -15.70 26.59 -16.48
C LYS A 203 -15.81 25.23 -15.82
N ASP A 204 -15.39 25.15 -14.56
CA ASP A 204 -15.57 23.98 -13.71
C ASP A 204 -17.07 23.59 -13.63
N PRO A 205 -17.46 22.38 -14.10
CA PRO A 205 -18.84 21.91 -14.11
C PRO A 205 -19.30 21.35 -12.76
N THR A 206 -18.43 21.26 -11.75
CA THR A 206 -18.70 20.57 -10.47
C THR A 206 -20.00 21.05 -9.82
N VAL A 207 -20.19 22.36 -9.66
CA VAL A 207 -21.42 22.92 -9.06
C VAL A 207 -22.68 22.58 -9.87
N LYS A 208 -22.56 22.56 -11.20
CA LYS A 208 -23.67 22.20 -12.10
C LYS A 208 -24.03 20.73 -11.92
N ILE A 209 -23.03 19.84 -11.88
CA ILE A 209 -23.21 18.40 -11.69
C ILE A 209 -23.80 18.13 -10.30
N GLU A 210 -23.30 18.75 -9.24
CA GLU A 210 -23.87 18.61 -7.89
C GLU A 210 -25.36 18.99 -7.86
N LYS A 211 -25.74 20.08 -8.52
CA LYS A 211 -27.14 20.52 -8.58
C LYS A 211 -28.02 19.48 -9.27
N ILE A 212 -27.53 18.89 -10.37
CA ILE A 212 -28.24 17.83 -11.09
C ILE A 212 -28.42 16.60 -10.19
N ILE A 213 -27.36 16.17 -9.49
CA ILE A 213 -27.41 15.02 -8.59
C ILE A 213 -28.38 15.27 -7.44
N LYS A 214 -28.27 16.42 -6.75
CA LYS A 214 -29.18 16.80 -5.66
C LYS A 214 -30.63 16.86 -6.11
N GLN A 215 -30.90 17.39 -7.31
CA GLN A 215 -32.24 17.41 -7.88
C GLN A 215 -32.75 16.00 -8.18
N THR A 216 -31.90 15.14 -8.76
CA THR A 216 -32.24 13.75 -9.08
C THR A 216 -32.58 12.97 -7.80
N LEU A 217 -31.74 13.09 -6.76
CA LEU A 217 -32.00 12.47 -5.47
C LEU A 217 -33.31 12.94 -4.85
N LYS A 218 -33.61 14.24 -4.93
CA LYS A 218 -34.87 14.81 -4.43
C LYS A 218 -36.09 14.26 -5.18
N ASN A 219 -35.99 14.05 -6.49
CA ASN A 219 -37.09 13.51 -7.28
C ASN A 219 -37.45 12.07 -6.88
N HIS A 220 -36.48 11.30 -6.35
CA HIS A 220 -36.67 9.92 -5.86
C HIS A 220 -36.76 9.83 -4.32
N GLU A 221 -37.17 10.91 -3.64
CA GLU A 221 -37.27 10.95 -2.17
C GLU A 221 -38.19 9.89 -1.59
N ASN A 222 -39.28 9.57 -2.28
CA ASN A 222 -40.24 8.54 -1.85
C ASN A 222 -39.66 7.12 -1.88
N GLU A 223 -38.69 6.84 -2.74
CA GLU A 223 -38.09 5.52 -2.91
C GLU A 223 -36.84 5.34 -2.02
N LEU A 224 -36.01 6.39 -1.92
CA LEU A 224 -34.71 6.32 -1.25
C LEU A 224 -34.78 6.62 0.25
N GLY A 225 -35.75 7.45 0.66
CA GLY A 225 -35.83 7.97 2.01
C GLY A 225 -34.75 9.01 2.36
N LYS A 226 -35.04 9.85 3.35
CA LYS A 226 -34.17 10.98 3.75
C LYS A 226 -32.75 10.59 4.17
N PRO A 227 -32.51 9.52 4.96
CA PRO A 227 -31.17 9.16 5.40
C PRO A 227 -30.23 8.82 4.23
N LEU A 228 -30.75 8.10 3.23
CA LEU A 228 -29.97 7.68 2.07
C LEU A 228 -29.66 8.87 1.16
N ILE A 229 -30.63 9.78 0.97
CA ILE A 229 -30.42 11.02 0.21
C ILE A 229 -29.32 11.88 0.82
N VAL A 230 -29.30 12.05 2.14
CA VAL A 230 -28.26 12.82 2.82
C VAL A 230 -26.88 12.17 2.61
N LYS A 231 -26.81 10.83 2.65
CA LYS A 231 -25.57 10.08 2.45
C LYS A 231 -25.03 10.19 1.02
N LEU A 232 -25.90 10.03 0.03
CA LEU A 232 -25.57 10.09 -1.40
C LEU A 232 -25.37 11.51 -1.93
N SER A 233 -25.89 12.52 -1.22
CA SER A 233 -25.73 13.90 -1.64
C SER A 233 -24.25 14.29 -1.66
N PRO A 234 -23.76 14.85 -2.78
CA PRO A 234 -22.39 15.33 -2.87
C PRO A 234 -22.20 16.53 -1.92
N GLN A 235 -21.09 16.51 -1.19
CA GLN A 235 -20.69 17.55 -0.25
C GLN A 235 -19.21 17.85 -0.47
N TYR A 236 -18.87 19.14 -0.59
CA TYR A 236 -17.49 19.61 -0.78
C TYR A 236 -16.78 18.93 -1.96
N SER A 237 -17.49 18.70 -3.07
CA SER A 237 -16.93 17.96 -4.19
C SER A 237 -15.83 18.75 -4.89
N LYS A 238 -14.82 18.02 -5.38
CA LYS A 238 -13.72 18.55 -6.17
C LYS A 238 -13.83 18.07 -7.62
N PRO A 239 -13.33 18.82 -8.60
CA PRO A 239 -13.22 18.29 -9.95
C PRO A 239 -12.34 17.03 -9.96
N PRO A 240 -12.67 16.01 -10.77
CA PRO A 240 -11.79 14.85 -10.95
C PRO A 240 -10.40 15.29 -11.43
N HIS A 241 -9.35 14.66 -10.89
CA HIS A 241 -7.96 15.01 -11.21
C HIS A 241 -7.35 13.97 -12.15
N LEU A 242 -6.77 14.42 -13.26
CA LEU A 242 -6.02 13.58 -14.17
C LEU A 242 -4.54 13.51 -13.75
N TYR A 243 -3.97 12.31 -13.74
CA TYR A 243 -2.54 12.10 -13.63
C TYR A 243 -2.11 10.90 -14.49
N GLY A 244 -0.81 10.76 -14.74
CA GLY A 244 -0.25 9.74 -15.60
C GLY A 244 0.67 8.80 -14.84
N LEU A 245 0.51 7.48 -15.03
CA LEU A 245 1.46 6.51 -14.50
C LEU A 245 2.46 6.06 -15.58
N PRO A 246 3.78 6.07 -15.34
CA PRO A 246 4.77 5.68 -16.34
C PRO A 246 4.73 4.19 -16.68
N LYS A 247 4.57 3.88 -17.97
CA LYS A 247 4.69 2.52 -18.54
C LYS A 247 6.14 2.16 -18.78
N ILE A 248 6.87 1.84 -17.71
CA ILE A 248 8.31 1.49 -17.79
C ILE A 248 8.62 0.25 -18.65
N HIS A 249 7.60 -0.54 -18.98
CA HIS A 249 7.69 -1.75 -19.81
C HIS A 249 7.42 -1.50 -21.30
N LYS A 250 7.37 -0.23 -21.72
CA LYS A 250 7.12 0.20 -23.09
C LYS A 250 8.20 1.19 -23.53
N ASP A 251 8.52 1.18 -24.82
CA ASP A 251 9.47 2.12 -25.41
C ASP A 251 9.02 3.56 -25.20
N PHE A 252 9.97 4.45 -24.94
CA PHE A 252 9.75 5.88 -24.64
C PHE A 252 8.93 6.17 -23.37
N ILE A 253 8.57 5.14 -22.61
CA ILE A 253 7.90 5.22 -21.29
C ILE A 253 6.68 6.18 -21.35
N PRO A 254 5.66 5.86 -22.15
CA PRO A 254 4.43 6.64 -22.22
C PRO A 254 3.68 6.60 -20.89
N LEU A 255 2.87 7.62 -20.63
CA LEU A 255 2.02 7.66 -19.43
C LEU A 255 0.69 6.93 -19.69
N ARG A 256 0.19 6.19 -18.68
CA ARG A 256 -1.19 5.73 -18.62
C ARG A 256 -2.02 6.83 -17.93
N PRO A 257 -2.95 7.50 -18.63
CA PRO A 257 -3.83 8.47 -17.98
C PRO A 257 -4.76 7.76 -16.98
N ILE A 258 -4.85 8.31 -15.78
CA ILE A 258 -5.75 7.89 -14.70
C ILE A 258 -6.53 9.13 -14.25
N VAL A 259 -7.86 9.02 -14.21
CA VAL A 259 -8.73 10.05 -13.67
C VAL A 259 -9.14 9.63 -12.26
N SER A 260 -8.63 10.32 -11.24
CA SER A 260 -9.10 10.16 -9.86
C SER A 260 -10.45 10.83 -9.72
N SER A 261 -11.47 10.02 -9.44
CA SER A 261 -12.81 10.49 -9.10
C SER A 261 -13.05 10.57 -7.58
N ILE A 262 -11.99 10.44 -6.77
CA ILE A 262 -12.07 10.60 -5.31
C ILE A 262 -12.54 12.02 -4.99
N ASP A 263 -13.48 12.15 -4.05
CA ASP A 263 -14.14 13.40 -3.67
C ASP A 263 -14.87 14.12 -4.82
N SER A 264 -15.03 13.48 -5.98
CA SER A 264 -15.78 14.06 -7.10
C SER A 264 -17.28 14.03 -6.83
N PRO A 265 -18.09 14.87 -7.52
CA PRO A 265 -19.53 14.88 -7.31
C PRO A 265 -20.20 13.55 -7.66
N VAL A 266 -19.53 12.69 -8.43
CA VAL A 266 -20.00 11.36 -8.88
C VAL A 266 -19.31 10.20 -8.14
N SER A 267 -18.62 10.47 -7.03
CA SER A 267 -17.83 9.47 -6.30
C SER A 267 -18.64 8.47 -5.47
N LYS A 268 -19.90 8.77 -5.17
CA LYS A 268 -20.75 8.03 -4.23
C LYS A 268 -21.91 7.35 -4.93
#